data_AF-A0A838KC39-F1
#
_entry.id   AF-A0A838KC39-F1
#
_cell.length_a   1.000
_cell.length_b   1.000
_cell.length_c   1.000
_cell.angle_alpha   90.00
_cell.angle_beta   90.00
_cell.angle_gamma   90.00
#
_symmetry.space_group_name_H-M   'P 1'
#
loop_
_entity.id
_entity.type
_entity.pdbx_description
1 polymer ?
#
loop_
_entity_poly.entity_id
_entity_poly.type
_entity_poly.pdbx_seq_one_letter_code
_entity_poly.pdbx_strand_id
1 'polypeptide(L)' 'MKVVVADDSMLIREGLARLLSDAGCEVVATAEDAEGVLREVALRNPDVVIV' A
#
# COMPACT_ATOMS: atom_id res chain seq x y z
N MET A 1 -10.69 2.04 5.84
CA MET A 1 -9.72 0.95 6.08
C MET A 1 -8.39 1.40 5.51
N LYS A 2 -7.35 1.46 6.34
CA LYS A 2 -6.01 1.92 5.99
C LYS A 2 -5.22 0.79 5.36
N VAL A 3 -4.74 0.98 4.14
CA VAL A 3 -4.05 -0.05 3.34
C VAL A 3 -2.66 0.43 2.95
N VAL A 4 -1.67 -0.45 3.08
CA VAL A 4 -0.36 -0.30 2.43
C VAL A 4 -0.31 -1.22 1.23
N VAL A 5 0.17 -0.71 0.09
CA VAL A 5 0.33 -1.50 -1.14
C VAL A 5 1.82 -1.65 -1.47
N ALA A 6 2.26 -2.88 -1.67
CA ALA A 6 3.62 -3.20 -2.10
C ALA A 6 3.58 -3.98 -3.41
N ASP A 7 4.45 -3.60 -4.35
CA ASP A 7 4.66 -4.30 -5.62
C ASP A 7 5.98 -3.78 -6.23
N ASP A 8 6.76 -4.63 -6.90
CA ASP A 8 8.02 -4.23 -7.56
C ASP A 8 7.78 -3.44 -8.86
N SER A 9 6.58 -3.57 -9.45
CA SER A 9 6.11 -2.80 -10.58
C SER A 9 5.38 -1.54 -10.14
N MET A 10 5.97 -0.38 -10.46
CA MET A 10 5.34 0.93 -10.24
C MET A 10 3.94 1.02 -10.86
N LEU A 11 3.73 0.43 -12.06
CA LEU A 11 2.45 0.49 -12.75
C LEU A 11 1.35 -0.25 -11.98
N ILE A 12 1.67 -1.44 -11.46
CA ILE A 12 0.71 -2.25 -10.70
C ILE A 12 0.41 -1.56 -9.37
N ARG A 13 1.45 -1.09 -8.67
CA ARG A 13 1.32 -0.38 -7.39
C ARG A 13 0.39 0.83 -7.48
N GLU A 14 0.59 1.69 -8.46
CA GLU A 14 -0.26 2.87 -8.68
C GLU A 14 -1.67 2.49 -9.14
N GLY A 15 -1.78 1.48 -10.03
CA GLY A 15 -3.08 0.98 -10.49
C GLY A 15 -3.92 0.41 -9.36
N LEU A 16 -3.32 -0.41 -8.51
CA LEU A 16 -3.98 -1.01 -7.34
C LEU A 16 -4.34 0.06 -6.30
N ALA A 17 -3.44 1.01 -6.03
CA ALA A 17 -3.72 2.11 -5.12
C ALA A 17 -4.96 2.93 -5.56
N ARG A 18 -5.09 3.17 -6.87
CA ARG A 18 -6.24 3.87 -7.43
C ARG A 18 -7.54 3.07 -7.32
N LEU A 19 -7.51 1.79 -7.67
CA LEU A 19 -8.68 0.90 -7.54
C LEU A 19 -9.16 0.80 -6.09
N LEU A 20 -8.23 0.69 -5.13
CA LEU A 20 -8.55 0.64 -3.70
C LEU A 20 -9.15 1.96 -3.22
N SER A 21 -8.62 3.09 -3.68
CA SER A 21 -9.15 4.42 -3.36
C SER A 21 -10.57 4.59 -3.91
N ASP A 22 -10.80 4.19 -5.16
CA ASP A 22 -12.13 4.20 -5.78
C ASP A 22 -13.12 3.28 -5.04
N ALA A 23 -12.63 2.20 -4.42
CA ALA A 23 -13.41 1.30 -3.57
C ALA A 23 -13.62 1.81 -2.12
N GLY A 24 -13.15 3.01 -1.79
CA GLY A 24 -13.30 3.62 -0.46
C GLY A 24 -12.26 3.18 0.59
N CYS A 25 -11.19 2.51 0.16
CA CYS A 25 -10.03 2.28 1.02
C CYS A 25 -9.15 3.53 1.09
N GLU A 26 -8.48 3.72 2.22
CA GLU A 26 -7.48 4.78 2.39
C GLU A 26 -6.10 4.16 2.17
N VAL A 27 -5.52 4.37 0.98
CA VAL A 27 -4.16 3.89 0.70
C VAL A 27 -3.19 4.81 1.42
N VAL A 28 -2.77 4.39 2.62
CA VAL A 28 -1.96 5.21 3.49
C VAL A 28 -0.51 5.22 3.09
N ALA A 29 0.02 4.21 2.38
CA ALA A 29 1.38 4.17 1.82
C ALA A 29 1.51 3.24 0.61
N THR A 30 2.60 3.41 -0.13
CA THR A 30 3.09 2.43 -1.10
C THR A 30 4.55 2.06 -0.82
N ALA A 31 4.96 0.84 -1.17
CA ALA A 31 6.34 0.35 -1.02
C ALA A 31 6.76 -0.47 -2.26
N GLU A 32 8.06 -0.50 -2.56
CA GLU A 32 8.61 -1.28 -3.68
C GLU A 32 9.32 -2.57 -3.24
N ASP A 33 9.54 -2.72 -1.94
CA ASP A 33 10.25 -3.85 -1.35
C ASP A 33 9.81 -4.15 0.09
N ALA A 34 10.36 -5.24 0.64
CA ALA A 34 10.05 -5.69 1.99
C ALA A 34 10.47 -4.69 3.08
N GLU A 35 11.59 -4.00 2.91
CA GLU A 35 12.05 -3.01 3.90
C GLU A 35 11.12 -1.79 3.95
N GLY A 36 10.67 -1.33 2.78
CA GLY A 36 9.65 -0.30 2.63
C GLY A 36 8.35 -0.72 3.32
N VAL A 37 7.88 -1.94 3.10
CA VAL A 37 6.67 -2.46 3.79
C VAL A 37 6.81 -2.38 5.30
N LEU A 38 7.90 -2.92 5.86
CA LEU A 38 8.10 -2.93 7.31
C LEU A 38 8.16 -1.51 7.89
N ARG A 39 8.82 -0.59 7.19
CA ARG A 39 8.88 0.83 7.56
C ARG A 39 7.49 1.46 7.58
N GLU A 40 6.70 1.24 6.53
CA GLU A 40 5.39 1.88 6.42
C GLU A 40 4.35 1.29 7.36
N VAL A 41 4.43 -0.01 7.65
CA VAL A 41 3.61 -0.64 8.68
C VAL A 41 3.90 -0.01 10.05
N ALA A 42 5.18 0.14 10.40
CA ALA A 42 5.58 0.73 11.67
C ALA A 42 5.15 2.20 11.81
N LEU A 43 5.19 2.97 10.72
CA LEU A 43 4.84 4.40 10.74
C LEU A 43 3.33 4.66 10.68
N ARG A 44 2.59 3.90 9.87
CA ARG A 44 1.19 4.22 9.52
C ARG A 44 0.17 3.34 10.21
N ASN A 45 0.61 2.23 10.84
CA ASN A 45 -0.24 1.25 11.52
C ASN A 45 -1.49 0.90 10.68
N PRO A 46 -1.31 0.31 9.48
CA PRO A 46 -2.40 -0.01 8.58
C PRO A 46 -3.24 -1.19 9.08
N ASP A 47 -4.46 -1.31 8.57
CA ASP A 47 -5.35 -2.43 8.85
C ASP A 47 -4.94 -3.67 8.02
N VAL A 48 -4.46 -3.45 6.80
CA VAL A 48 -4.08 -4.49 5.84
C VAL A 48 -2.87 -4.03 5.02
N VAL A 49 -2.00 -5.00 4.66
CA VAL A 49 -0.94 -4.84 3.68
C VAL A 49 -1.21 -5.78 2.51
N ILE A 50 -1.11 -5.29 1.28
CA ILE A 50 -1.15 -6.10 0.06
C ILE A 50 0.28 -6.12 -0.51
N VAL A 51 0.80 -7.30 -0.79
CA VAL A 51 2.18 -7.56 -1.27
C VAL A 51 2.12 -8.42 -2.52
#